data_AF-I3DCY9-F1
#
_entry.id   AF-I3DCY9-F1
#
_cell.length_a   1.000
_cell.length_b   1.000
_cell.length_c   1.000
_cell.angle_alpha   90.00
_cell.angle_beta   90.00
_cell.angle_gamma   90.00
#
_symmetry.space_group_name_H-M   'P 1'
#
loop_
_entity.id
_entity.type
_entity.pdbx_description
1 polymer ?
#
loop_
_entity_poly.entity_id
_entity_poly.type
_entity_poly.pdbx_seq_one_letter_code
_entity_poly.pdbx_strand_id
1 'polypeptide(L)'
;MPSVNFVLGLEPKKAIEFLRDKKAILGHFDEDALMDSARVKATRIANLSSLEMSKDIYQSLVDAQAQGLPFSEWKKGIFEHFKKKGWIAGYDKEYLLADPKTGEYFGSPRRLETIYRTNMQSAYSSQRYAEMRDNADNRPYWQYSAVNDDRTRPSHSAMHGLVYRYDDPFWATFYPPNGFNCRCSVIALAERDINRRNLVVGDSTDRLIDYDRKINATTTEKTTAFKLSDDKWIITDRGFDYNVGRTVYKPNLSLYPESLAHQFAKREMGGECFKFDFKQFEKEFSPYVDDYKKLKGKNEREAFLNPIRERFKMDYKFIAGVLNEDTKRQIKTDLSTVWLSDDSLIKQIANRYGQDFDFDDYARLPDVLYSPDKIEQDGKNTFKFYKEVDSRRLIAVIKVLNGSNEIYLTSQHLASDRQWRKAFK
;
A
#
# COMPACT_ATOMS: atom_id res chain seq x y z
N MET A 1 -13.58 31.31 10.14
CA MET A 1 -13.12 31.13 8.74
C MET A 1 -14.24 30.46 7.99
N PRO A 2 -14.59 30.91 6.77
CA PRO A 2 -15.70 30.33 6.02
C PRO A 2 -15.46 28.84 5.83
N SER A 3 -16.50 28.03 6.05
CA SER A 3 -16.53 26.62 5.70
C SER A 3 -16.02 26.47 4.28
N VAL A 4 -14.97 25.69 4.08
CA VAL A 4 -14.55 25.25 2.75
C VAL A 4 -15.64 24.29 2.26
N ASN A 5 -16.77 24.87 1.87
CA ASN A 5 -17.81 24.16 1.16
C ASN A 5 -17.15 23.68 -0.12
N PHE A 6 -17.17 22.36 -0.24
CA PHE A 6 -16.76 21.57 -1.37
C PHE A 6 -17.37 22.13 -2.67
N VAL A 7 -16.66 22.99 -3.41
CA VAL A 7 -17.16 23.69 -4.62
C VAL A 7 -17.35 22.76 -5.84
N LEU A 8 -17.33 21.43 -5.68
CA LEU A 8 -17.58 20.51 -6.82
C LEU A 8 -18.59 19.37 -6.57
N GLY A 9 -19.28 19.29 -5.42
CA GLY A 9 -20.33 18.29 -5.13
C GLY A 9 -19.98 16.78 -5.28
N LEU A 10 -18.78 16.42 -5.71
CA LEU A 10 -18.31 15.04 -5.86
C LEU A 10 -17.92 14.43 -4.52
N GLU A 11 -18.59 13.35 -4.12
CA GLU A 11 -18.21 12.58 -2.94
C GLU A 11 -16.73 12.15 -2.99
N PRO A 12 -15.93 12.31 -1.91
CA PRO A 12 -14.52 11.92 -1.86
C PRO A 12 -14.37 10.38 -1.75
N LYS A 13 -14.77 9.66 -2.81
CA LYS A 13 -14.93 8.20 -2.83
C LYS A 13 -13.69 7.45 -2.36
N LYS A 14 -12.49 7.85 -2.82
CA LYS A 14 -11.23 7.18 -2.46
C LYS A 14 -10.82 7.41 -1.01
N ALA A 15 -11.08 8.60 -0.46
CA ALA A 15 -10.87 8.87 0.95
C ALA A 15 -11.83 8.04 1.83
N ILE A 16 -13.09 7.89 1.41
CA ILE A 16 -14.09 7.06 2.10
C ILE A 16 -13.72 5.57 2.03
N GLU A 17 -13.33 5.08 0.84
CA GLU A 17 -12.87 3.70 0.64
C GLU A 17 -11.70 3.37 1.56
N PHE A 18 -10.72 4.28 1.68
CA PHE A 18 -9.61 4.13 2.62
C PHE A 18 -10.04 3.95 4.08
N LEU A 19 -10.99 4.75 4.56
CA LEU A 19 -11.49 4.62 5.93
C LEU A 19 -12.32 3.35 6.14
N ARG A 20 -13.08 2.93 5.12
CA ARG A 20 -13.82 1.65 5.13
C ARG A 20 -12.87 0.45 5.16
N ASP A 21 -11.78 0.49 4.40
CA ASP A 21 -10.77 -0.56 4.38
C ASP A 21 -10.09 -0.67 5.75
N LYS A 22 -9.75 0.45 6.39
CA LYS A 22 -9.25 0.45 7.77
C LYS A 22 -10.25 -0.18 8.75
N LYS A 23 -11.54 0.16 8.63
CA LYS A 23 -12.60 -0.45 9.43
C LYS A 23 -12.69 -1.97 9.19
N ALA A 24 -12.57 -2.42 7.95
CA ALA A 24 -12.68 -3.84 7.60
C ALA A 24 -11.58 -4.70 8.25
N ILE A 25 -10.36 -4.15 8.40
CA ILE A 25 -9.26 -4.83 9.10
C ILE A 25 -9.66 -5.15 10.54
N LEU A 26 -10.41 -4.25 11.20
CA LEU A 26 -10.98 -4.48 12.54
C LEU A 26 -11.97 -5.65 12.61
N GLY A 27 -12.41 -6.20 11.49
CA GLY A 27 -13.18 -7.45 11.48
C GLY A 27 -12.37 -8.67 11.93
N HIS A 28 -11.04 -8.62 11.78
CA HIS A 28 -10.15 -9.78 11.88
C HIS A 28 -9.13 -9.68 13.03
N PHE A 29 -9.32 -8.76 13.98
CA PHE A 29 -8.33 -8.52 15.03
C PHE A 29 -8.15 -9.71 15.98
N ASP A 30 -9.08 -10.65 16.08
CA ASP A 30 -9.02 -11.77 17.03
C ASP A 30 -8.07 -12.92 16.60
N GLU A 31 -7.36 -12.80 15.49
CA GLU A 31 -6.37 -13.78 15.04
C GLU A 31 -4.97 -13.37 15.53
N ASP A 32 -4.35 -14.15 16.44
CA ASP A 32 -3.03 -13.84 17.05
C ASP A 32 -1.94 -13.49 16.01
N ALA A 33 -1.97 -14.12 14.84
CA ALA A 33 -1.04 -13.85 13.74
C ALA A 33 -1.23 -12.45 13.11
N LEU A 34 -2.44 -11.92 13.11
CA LEU A 34 -2.76 -10.59 12.54
C LEU A 34 -2.30 -9.45 13.46
N MET A 35 -2.19 -9.68 14.78
CA MET A 35 -1.76 -8.64 15.74
C MET A 35 -0.35 -8.10 15.48
N ASP A 36 0.53 -8.95 14.95
CA ASP A 36 1.90 -8.57 14.60
C ASP A 36 2.05 -8.04 13.16
N SER A 37 0.97 -8.06 12.36
CA SER A 37 1.00 -7.58 10.97
C SER A 37 1.29 -6.08 10.88
N ALA A 38 2.07 -5.70 9.87
CA ALA A 38 2.35 -4.31 9.58
C ALA A 38 1.06 -3.50 9.31
N ARG A 39 0.09 -4.11 8.62
CA ARG A 39 -1.23 -3.53 8.35
C ARG A 39 -2.08 -3.29 9.60
N VAL A 40 -2.13 -4.25 10.53
CA VAL A 40 -2.84 -4.07 11.82
C VAL A 40 -2.13 -3.03 12.66
N LYS A 41 -0.78 -3.04 12.72
CA LYS A 41 -0.01 -1.98 13.41
C LYS A 41 -0.33 -0.59 12.86
N ALA A 42 -0.50 -0.45 11.54
CA ALA A 42 -0.87 0.80 10.88
C ALA A 42 -2.35 1.23 11.07
N THR A 43 -3.22 0.30 11.47
CA THR A 43 -4.66 0.54 11.66
C THR A 43 -5.05 0.59 13.14
N ARG A 44 -4.25 0.01 14.02
CA ARG A 44 -4.51 -0.01 15.45
C ARG A 44 -4.40 1.39 16.02
N ILE A 45 -5.43 1.79 16.75
CA ILE A 45 -5.32 2.95 17.61
C ILE A 45 -4.56 2.48 18.85
N ALA A 46 -3.39 3.09 19.11
CA ALA A 46 -2.58 2.72 20.27
C ALA A 46 -3.43 2.71 21.55
N ASN A 47 -3.13 1.83 22.50
CA ASN A 47 -3.86 1.68 23.79
C ASN A 47 -5.40 1.65 23.65
N LEU A 48 -5.90 1.07 22.57
CA LEU A 48 -7.31 0.70 22.40
C LEU A 48 -7.38 -0.77 22.00
N SER A 49 -7.83 -1.60 22.93
CA SER A 49 -8.07 -3.02 22.77
C SER A 49 -9.55 -3.31 22.47
N SER A 50 -10.45 -2.43 22.92
CA SER A 50 -11.88 -2.51 22.60
C SER A 50 -12.12 -2.43 21.08
N LEU A 51 -12.45 -3.59 20.51
CA LEU A 51 -12.74 -3.74 19.09
C LEU A 51 -14.01 -2.98 18.70
N GLU A 52 -15.01 -3.00 19.57
CA GLU A 52 -16.27 -2.30 19.38
C GLU A 52 -16.03 -0.79 19.30
N MET A 53 -15.28 -0.23 20.26
CA MET A 53 -14.95 1.20 20.26
C MET A 53 -14.13 1.58 19.02
N SER A 54 -13.18 0.72 18.61
CA SER A 54 -12.40 0.96 17.39
C SER A 54 -13.30 1.00 16.15
N LYS A 55 -14.21 0.03 15.99
CA LYS A 55 -15.15 -0.02 14.86
C LYS A 55 -16.06 1.21 14.82
N ASP A 56 -16.52 1.68 15.98
CA ASP A 56 -17.34 2.88 16.10
C ASP A 56 -16.57 4.16 15.73
N ILE A 57 -15.31 4.28 16.18
CA ILE A 57 -14.44 5.40 15.79
C ILE A 57 -14.30 5.43 14.27
N TYR A 58 -13.91 4.32 13.64
CA TYR A 58 -13.73 4.30 12.19
C TYR A 58 -15.03 4.53 11.42
N GLN A 59 -16.17 3.99 11.89
CA GLN A 59 -17.46 4.31 11.29
C GLN A 59 -17.76 5.81 11.37
N SER A 60 -17.57 6.43 12.54
CA SER A 60 -17.79 7.87 12.69
C SER A 60 -16.87 8.72 11.80
N LEU A 61 -15.66 8.25 11.50
CA LEU A 61 -14.74 8.91 10.57
C LEU A 61 -15.21 8.76 9.12
N VAL A 62 -15.72 7.58 8.73
CA VAL A 62 -16.36 7.38 7.42
C VAL A 62 -17.53 8.35 7.25
N ASP A 63 -18.39 8.46 8.26
CA ASP A 63 -19.55 9.36 8.22
C ASP A 63 -19.12 10.83 8.16
N ALA A 64 -18.08 11.21 8.93
CA ALA A 64 -17.52 12.55 8.90
C ALA A 64 -16.90 12.90 7.54
N GLN A 65 -16.18 11.97 6.90
CA GLN A 65 -15.61 12.18 5.58
C GLN A 65 -16.69 12.30 4.50
N ALA A 66 -17.74 11.48 4.58
CA ALA A 66 -18.86 11.52 3.64
C ALA A 66 -19.68 12.82 3.74
N GLN A 67 -19.87 13.31 4.97
CA GLN A 67 -20.67 14.51 5.24
C GLN A 67 -19.84 15.82 5.28
N GLY A 68 -18.51 15.73 5.22
CA GLY A 68 -17.62 16.89 5.35
C GLY A 68 -17.60 17.52 6.75
N LEU A 69 -17.85 16.73 7.80
CA LEU A 69 -17.97 17.26 9.17
C LEU A 69 -16.61 17.74 9.70
N PRO A 70 -16.51 18.98 10.23
CA PRO A 70 -15.30 19.45 10.90
C PRO A 70 -15.09 18.74 12.25
N PHE A 71 -13.85 18.76 12.75
CA PHE A 71 -13.46 18.10 14.02
C PHE A 71 -14.38 18.46 15.19
N SER A 72 -14.78 19.73 15.33
CA SER A 72 -15.64 20.18 16.43
C SER A 72 -17.02 19.51 16.44
N GLU A 73 -17.59 19.27 15.26
CA GLU A 73 -18.90 18.61 15.12
C GLU A 73 -18.77 17.10 15.26
N TRP A 74 -17.78 16.50 14.59
CA TRP A 74 -17.47 15.08 14.76
C TRP A 74 -17.21 14.73 16.24
N LYS A 75 -16.44 15.56 16.95
CA LYS A 75 -16.13 15.38 18.37
C LYS A 75 -17.41 15.36 19.22
N LYS A 76 -18.37 16.26 18.97
CA LYS A 76 -19.66 16.26 19.67
C LYS A 76 -20.43 14.97 19.39
N GLY A 77 -20.51 14.56 18.12
CA GLY A 77 -21.22 13.35 17.70
C GLY A 77 -20.65 12.08 18.33
N ILE A 78 -19.34 11.87 18.23
CA ILE A 78 -18.69 10.68 18.80
C ILE A 78 -18.74 10.68 20.34
N PHE A 79 -18.66 11.85 20.98
CA PHE A 79 -18.78 11.96 22.42
C PHE A 79 -20.19 11.58 22.90
N GLU A 80 -21.25 12.08 22.26
CA GLU A 80 -22.62 11.67 22.58
C GLU A 80 -22.86 10.17 22.32
N HIS A 81 -22.26 9.62 21.26
CA HIS A 81 -22.30 8.18 20.98
C HIS A 81 -21.63 7.37 22.09
N PHE A 82 -20.43 7.76 22.51
CA PHE A 82 -19.71 7.11 23.60
C PHE A 82 -20.43 7.25 24.95
N LYS A 83 -21.05 8.40 25.21
CA LYS A 83 -21.87 8.62 26.40
C LYS A 83 -23.04 7.63 26.47
N LYS A 84 -23.76 7.45 25.35
CA LYS A 84 -24.86 6.49 25.25
C LYS A 84 -24.41 5.04 25.48
N LYS A 85 -23.19 4.70 25.08
CA LYS A 85 -22.58 3.38 25.32
C LYS A 85 -21.92 3.24 26.70
N GLY A 86 -21.91 4.28 27.52
CA GLY A 86 -21.27 4.26 28.83
C GLY A 86 -19.74 4.31 28.78
N TRP A 87 -19.14 4.68 27.65
CA TRP A 87 -17.69 4.69 27.45
C TRP A 87 -16.98 5.97 27.94
N ILE A 88 -17.64 6.71 28.81
CA ILE A 88 -17.12 7.95 29.35
C ILE A 88 -17.13 7.84 30.87
N ALA A 89 -15.96 8.00 31.47
CA ALA A 89 -15.75 8.05 32.91
C ALA A 89 -15.27 9.45 33.34
N GLY A 90 -15.61 9.88 34.55
CA GLY A 90 -15.11 11.12 35.17
C GLY A 90 -16.18 12.18 35.45
N TYR A 91 -15.90 13.04 36.45
CA TYR A 91 -16.76 14.13 36.93
C TYR A 91 -16.03 15.50 36.89
N ASP A 92 -16.85 16.54 36.68
CA ASP A 92 -16.64 17.99 36.78
C ASP A 92 -15.56 18.74 36.00
N LYS A 93 -14.38 18.19 35.63
CA LYS A 93 -13.39 18.97 34.83
C LYS A 93 -12.60 18.22 33.76
N GLU A 94 -12.47 16.90 33.80
CA GLU A 94 -11.84 16.12 32.73
C GLU A 94 -12.60 14.82 32.46
N TYR A 95 -12.97 14.59 31.20
CA TYR A 95 -13.57 13.33 30.76
C TYR A 95 -12.47 12.34 30.39
N LEU A 96 -12.68 11.08 30.74
CA LEU A 96 -11.85 9.94 30.39
C LEU A 96 -12.66 9.01 29.49
N LEU A 97 -12.06 8.56 28.41
CA LEU A 97 -12.64 7.52 27.58
C LEU A 97 -12.22 6.18 28.17
N ALA A 98 -13.19 5.37 28.56
CA ALA A 98 -12.93 4.08 29.18
C ALA A 98 -14.05 3.09 28.86
N ASP A 99 -13.72 1.82 28.68
CA ASP A 99 -14.71 0.76 28.53
C ASP A 99 -15.09 0.23 29.92
N PRO A 100 -16.33 0.45 30.42
CA PRO A 100 -16.72 0.04 31.75
C PRO A 100 -16.85 -1.48 31.89
N LYS A 101 -16.96 -2.23 30.78
CA LYS A 101 -17.06 -3.69 30.81
C LYS A 101 -15.70 -4.34 31.05
N THR A 102 -14.65 -3.78 30.48
CA THR A 102 -13.28 -4.33 30.56
C THR A 102 -12.41 -3.57 31.56
N GLY A 103 -12.82 -2.37 31.99
CA GLY A 103 -11.99 -1.46 32.77
C GLY A 103 -10.89 -0.78 31.96
N GLU A 104 -10.87 -0.96 30.62
CA GLU A 104 -9.83 -0.39 29.77
C GLU A 104 -9.93 1.14 29.73
N TYR A 105 -8.80 1.81 29.97
CA TYR A 105 -8.67 3.26 29.82
C TYR A 105 -8.03 3.64 28.47
N PHE A 106 -8.77 4.39 27.66
CA PHE A 106 -8.37 4.80 26.33
C PHE A 106 -7.68 6.18 26.28
N GLY A 107 -7.95 7.08 27.22
CA GLY A 107 -7.30 8.40 27.25
C GLY A 107 -8.24 9.59 27.45
N SER A 108 -7.69 10.79 27.28
CA SER A 108 -8.46 12.04 27.28
C SER A 108 -9.03 12.38 25.89
N PRO A 109 -10.06 13.25 25.80
CA PRO A 109 -10.61 13.72 24.53
C PRO A 109 -9.60 14.38 23.57
N ARG A 110 -8.41 14.81 24.04
CA ARG A 110 -7.33 15.30 23.14
C ARG A 110 -6.85 14.20 22.18
N ARG A 111 -6.94 12.93 22.60
CA ARG A 111 -6.61 11.78 21.75
C ARG A 111 -7.53 11.68 20.54
N LEU A 112 -8.82 12.01 20.70
CA LEU A 112 -9.79 12.02 19.59
C LEU A 112 -9.39 13.00 18.49
N GLU A 113 -8.79 14.15 18.84
CA GLU A 113 -8.27 15.08 17.83
C GLU A 113 -7.14 14.45 17.01
N THR A 114 -6.18 13.81 17.68
CA THR A 114 -5.06 13.16 16.99
C THR A 114 -5.56 12.04 16.08
N ILE A 115 -6.51 11.24 16.54
CA ILE A 115 -7.13 10.15 15.77
C ILE A 115 -7.83 10.70 14.53
N TYR A 116 -8.70 11.70 14.72
CA TYR A 116 -9.43 12.34 13.64
C TYR A 116 -8.45 12.92 12.62
N ARG A 117 -7.54 13.80 13.05
CA ARG A 117 -6.61 14.47 12.14
C ARG A 117 -5.71 13.50 11.39
N THR A 118 -5.18 12.48 12.06
CA THR A 118 -4.28 11.50 11.43
C THR A 118 -5.01 10.68 10.37
N ASN A 119 -6.21 10.17 10.68
CA ASN A 119 -6.95 9.33 9.74
C ASN A 119 -7.54 10.15 8.59
N MET A 120 -8.09 11.34 8.86
CA MET A 120 -8.60 12.23 7.81
C MET A 120 -7.48 12.68 6.88
N GLN A 121 -6.30 13.05 7.41
CA GLN A 121 -5.14 13.38 6.59
C GLN A 121 -4.68 12.20 5.72
N SER A 122 -4.67 10.99 6.27
CA SER A 122 -4.32 9.78 5.51
C SER A 122 -5.32 9.53 4.38
N ALA A 123 -6.62 9.69 4.65
CA ALA A 123 -7.69 9.54 3.66
C ALA A 123 -7.61 10.60 2.54
N TYR A 124 -7.34 11.86 2.86
CA TYR A 124 -7.09 12.89 1.85
C TYR A 124 -5.82 12.62 1.05
N SER A 125 -4.78 12.09 1.68
CA SER A 125 -3.50 11.79 1.02
C SER A 125 -3.63 10.59 0.09
N SER A 126 -4.44 9.58 0.44
CA SER A 126 -4.70 8.43 -0.42
C SER A 126 -5.55 8.79 -1.64
N GLN A 127 -6.56 9.66 -1.48
CA GLN A 127 -7.30 10.20 -2.62
C GLN A 127 -6.38 11.00 -3.55
N ARG A 128 -5.59 11.92 -3.01
CA ARG A 128 -4.63 12.70 -3.80
C ARG A 128 -3.63 11.80 -4.53
N TYR A 129 -3.16 10.75 -3.87
CA TYR A 129 -2.26 9.77 -4.50
C TYR A 129 -2.90 9.15 -5.73
N ALA A 130 -4.16 8.69 -5.62
CA ALA A 130 -4.89 8.10 -6.74
C ALA A 130 -5.05 9.10 -7.90
N GLU A 131 -5.47 10.34 -7.61
CA GLU A 131 -5.63 11.39 -8.62
C GLU A 131 -4.31 11.73 -9.33
N MET A 132 -3.19 11.77 -8.59
CA MET A 132 -1.87 12.04 -9.17
C MET A 132 -1.34 10.87 -9.98
N ARG A 133 -1.57 9.63 -9.53
CA ARG A 133 -1.18 8.41 -10.25
C ARG A 133 -1.95 8.26 -11.56
N ASP A 134 -3.26 8.54 -11.55
CA ASP A 134 -4.10 8.49 -12.76
C ASP A 134 -3.71 9.58 -13.78
N ASN A 135 -3.00 10.63 -13.35
CA ASN A 135 -2.52 11.71 -14.20
C ASN A 135 -0.98 11.72 -14.34
N ALA A 136 -0.32 10.61 -14.02
CA ALA A 136 1.15 10.52 -14.01
C ALA A 136 1.77 10.81 -15.38
N ASP A 137 1.10 10.46 -16.48
CA ASP A 137 1.60 10.73 -17.84
C ASP A 137 1.74 12.23 -18.14
N ASN A 138 0.82 13.06 -17.66
CA ASN A 138 0.85 14.51 -17.88
C ASN A 138 1.64 15.24 -16.78
N ARG A 139 1.71 14.66 -15.58
CA ARG A 139 2.37 15.26 -14.40
C ARG A 139 3.27 14.23 -13.70
N PRO A 140 4.34 13.77 -14.36
CA PRO A 140 5.15 12.66 -13.88
C PRO A 140 6.07 13.04 -12.71
N TYR A 141 6.25 14.32 -12.43
CA TYR A 141 7.15 14.78 -11.36
C TYR A 141 6.35 15.19 -10.14
N TRP A 142 6.72 14.68 -8.98
CA TRP A 142 6.07 14.98 -7.73
C TRP A 142 7.01 15.78 -6.85
N GLN A 143 6.50 16.86 -6.25
CA GLN A 143 7.23 17.72 -5.33
C GLN A 143 6.69 17.55 -3.91
N TYR A 144 7.58 17.27 -2.96
CA TYR A 144 7.22 17.23 -1.55
C TYR A 144 6.94 18.65 -1.04
N SER A 145 5.76 18.86 -0.44
CA SER A 145 5.29 20.17 0.01
C SER A 145 5.01 20.15 1.50
N ALA A 146 6.01 20.52 2.30
CA ALA A 146 5.80 20.87 3.70
C ALA A 146 5.15 22.25 3.87
N VAL A 147 4.39 22.45 4.95
CA VAL A 147 3.74 23.73 5.27
C VAL A 147 4.78 24.82 5.62
N ASN A 148 5.92 24.42 6.20
CA ASN A 148 7.02 25.31 6.61
C ASN A 148 6.59 26.45 7.55
N ASP A 149 5.67 26.17 8.46
CA ASP A 149 5.40 27.03 9.62
C ASP A 149 6.20 26.57 10.86
N ASP A 150 6.09 27.29 11.97
CA ASP A 150 6.78 26.99 13.24
C ASP A 150 6.44 25.62 13.85
N ARG A 151 5.39 24.96 13.34
CA ARG A 151 4.94 23.64 13.77
C ARG A 151 5.42 22.53 12.84
N THR A 152 6.09 22.87 11.74
CA THR A 152 6.64 21.91 10.78
C THR A 152 7.94 21.35 11.34
N ARG A 153 8.04 20.02 11.42
CA ARG A 153 9.23 19.37 11.93
C ARG A 153 10.44 19.68 11.04
N PRO A 154 11.66 19.81 11.59
CA PRO A 154 12.87 20.04 10.79
C PRO A 154 13.07 18.97 9.71
N SER A 155 12.79 17.70 10.01
CA SER A 155 12.87 16.60 9.04
C SER A 155 11.93 16.80 7.84
N HIS A 156 10.71 17.28 8.08
CA HIS A 156 9.74 17.52 7.01
C HIS A 156 10.12 18.77 6.19
N SER A 157 10.60 19.81 6.86
CA SER A 157 11.08 21.04 6.20
C SER A 157 12.29 20.74 5.32
N ALA A 158 13.17 19.83 5.75
CA ALA A 158 14.33 19.40 4.98
C ALA A 158 13.96 18.61 3.70
N MET A 159 12.76 18.03 3.65
CA MET A 159 12.23 17.40 2.43
C MET A 159 11.46 18.38 1.54
N HIS A 160 11.14 19.59 2.01
CA HIS A 160 10.36 20.56 1.24
C HIS A 160 11.07 20.91 -0.07
N GLY A 161 10.31 20.86 -1.16
CA GLY A 161 10.81 21.22 -2.49
C GLY A 161 11.54 20.11 -3.22
N LEU A 162 11.90 19.00 -2.56
CA LEU A 162 12.45 17.81 -3.23
C LEU A 162 11.47 17.34 -4.30
N VAL A 163 12.00 17.13 -5.51
CA VAL A 163 11.25 16.67 -6.67
C VAL A 163 11.80 15.34 -7.13
N TYR A 164 10.93 14.35 -7.26
CA TYR A 164 11.24 13.04 -7.81
C TYR A 164 10.18 12.65 -8.83
N ARG A 165 10.49 11.71 -9.72
CA ARG A 165 9.45 11.11 -10.58
C ARG A 165 8.45 10.32 -9.72
N TYR A 166 7.22 10.14 -10.19
CA TYR A 166 6.14 9.51 -9.42
C TYR A 166 6.43 8.05 -9.00
N ASP A 167 7.29 7.35 -9.73
CA ASP A 167 7.72 5.96 -9.53
C ASP A 167 9.12 5.84 -8.88
N ASP A 168 9.67 6.94 -8.41
CA ASP A 168 10.89 6.95 -7.60
C ASP A 168 10.63 6.32 -6.22
N PRO A 169 11.54 5.48 -5.70
CA PRO A 169 11.31 4.73 -4.46
C PRO A 169 11.17 5.62 -3.22
N PHE A 170 11.53 6.91 -3.28
CA PHE A 170 11.27 7.88 -2.21
C PHE A 170 9.80 7.86 -1.79
N TRP A 171 8.89 7.78 -2.77
CA TRP A 171 7.45 7.78 -2.52
C TRP A 171 6.93 6.47 -1.91
N ALA A 172 7.72 5.39 -1.86
CA ALA A 172 7.32 4.16 -1.18
C ALA A 172 7.24 4.37 0.34
N THR A 173 8.10 5.23 0.89
CA THR A 173 8.20 5.47 2.34
C THR A 173 7.83 6.90 2.75
N PHE A 174 8.24 7.92 1.98
CA PHE A 174 8.15 9.33 2.41
C PHE A 174 6.95 10.08 1.82
N TYR A 175 5.98 9.37 1.24
CA TYR A 175 4.72 9.95 0.82
C TYR A 175 3.84 10.29 2.04
N PRO A 176 3.45 11.57 2.24
CA PRO A 176 2.70 11.99 3.43
C PRO A 176 1.40 11.22 3.71
N PRO A 177 1.02 11.06 4.98
CA PRO A 177 1.64 11.64 6.18
C PRO A 177 2.87 10.88 6.67
N ASN A 178 3.90 11.60 7.14
CA ASN A 178 5.16 11.01 7.63
C ASN A 178 5.26 10.98 9.17
N GLY A 179 4.14 11.28 9.85
CA GLY A 179 4.03 11.28 11.29
C GLY A 179 2.75 11.89 11.83
N PHE A 180 2.58 11.82 13.16
CA PHE A 180 1.40 12.38 13.82
C PHE A 180 1.34 13.89 13.61
N ASN A 181 0.14 14.39 13.32
CA ASN A 181 -0.12 15.80 12.99
C ASN A 181 0.66 16.33 11.76
N CYS A 182 1.17 15.44 10.89
CA CYS A 182 1.73 15.84 9.61
C CYS A 182 0.68 16.59 8.78
N ARG A 183 1.09 17.70 8.17
CA ARG A 183 0.27 18.51 7.26
C ARG A 183 0.91 18.67 5.88
N CYS A 184 1.96 17.90 5.63
CA CYS A 184 2.64 17.91 4.34
C CYS A 184 1.73 17.31 3.26
N SER A 185 1.97 17.71 2.02
CA SER A 185 1.30 17.18 0.84
C SER A 185 2.31 16.98 -0.29
N VAL A 186 1.81 16.60 -1.46
CA VAL A 186 2.59 16.40 -2.68
C VAL A 186 1.93 17.16 -3.81
N ILE A 187 2.75 17.81 -4.63
CA ILE A 187 2.31 18.59 -5.79
C ILE A 187 2.75 17.85 -7.05
N ALA A 188 1.81 17.51 -7.93
CA ALA A 188 2.11 16.93 -9.24
C ALA A 188 2.45 18.03 -10.27
N LEU A 189 3.62 17.91 -10.88
CA LEU A 189 4.26 18.86 -11.77
C LEU A 189 4.42 18.25 -13.16
N ALA A 190 4.16 19.06 -14.18
CA ALA A 190 4.47 18.72 -15.56
C ALA A 190 5.91 19.16 -15.92
N GLU A 191 6.46 18.65 -17.01
CA GLU A 191 7.77 19.04 -17.54
C GLU A 191 7.93 20.57 -17.67
N ARG A 192 6.89 21.26 -18.14
CA ARG A 192 6.87 22.74 -18.22
C ARG A 192 7.02 23.42 -16.86
N ASP A 193 6.54 22.80 -15.78
CA ASP A 193 6.62 23.34 -14.43
C ASP A 193 8.06 23.22 -13.90
N ILE A 194 8.74 22.11 -14.22
CA ILE A 194 10.16 21.88 -13.92
C ILE A 194 11.00 22.97 -14.58
N ASN A 195 10.86 23.13 -15.91
CA ASN A 195 11.62 24.09 -16.69
C ASN A 195 11.35 25.54 -16.27
N ARG A 196 10.08 25.92 -16.09
CA ARG A 196 9.71 27.30 -15.71
C ARG A 196 10.23 27.69 -14.32
N ARG A 197 10.28 26.74 -13.38
CA ARG A 197 10.67 26.99 -11.99
C ARG A 197 12.15 26.62 -11.71
N ASN A 198 12.89 26.17 -12.73
CA ASN A 198 14.25 25.67 -12.62
C ASN A 198 14.39 24.62 -11.49
N LEU A 199 13.45 23.68 -11.41
CA LEU A 199 13.46 22.64 -10.38
C LEU A 199 14.42 21.51 -10.78
N VAL A 200 15.14 20.97 -9.81
CA VAL A 200 15.99 19.79 -10.00
C VAL A 200 15.18 18.55 -9.68
N VAL A 201 15.05 17.65 -10.65
CA VAL A 201 14.49 16.31 -10.44
C VAL A 201 15.62 15.42 -9.95
N GLY A 202 15.47 14.88 -8.74
CA GLY A 202 16.42 13.95 -8.14
C GLY A 202 16.15 12.49 -8.51
N ASP A 203 17.04 11.65 -8.01
CA ASP A 203 16.93 10.18 -7.95
C ASP A 203 17.24 9.77 -6.51
N SER A 204 16.35 9.02 -5.86
CA SER A 204 16.54 8.60 -4.47
C SER A 204 17.09 7.18 -4.31
N THR A 205 17.31 6.44 -5.39
CA THR A 205 17.61 4.99 -5.37
C THR A 205 18.76 4.65 -4.40
N ASP A 206 19.90 5.35 -4.50
CA ASP A 206 21.07 5.13 -3.63
C ASP A 206 21.05 5.96 -2.33
N ARG A 207 19.93 6.64 -2.06
CA ARG A 207 19.74 7.51 -0.89
C ARG A 207 18.82 6.89 0.15
N LEU A 208 18.17 5.76 -0.17
CA LEU A 208 17.34 5.02 0.77
C LEU A 208 18.19 3.94 1.43
N ILE A 209 18.37 4.05 2.75
CA ILE A 209 19.20 3.13 3.53
C ILE A 209 18.40 2.50 4.67
N ASP A 210 18.83 1.34 5.11
CA ASP A 210 18.30 0.72 6.31
C ASP A 210 18.69 1.52 7.55
N TYR A 211 17.77 1.60 8.50
CA TYR A 211 17.99 2.33 9.72
C TYR A 211 17.33 1.66 10.92
N ASP A 212 18.06 1.55 12.02
CA ASP A 212 17.54 1.04 13.28
C ASP A 212 17.03 2.21 14.14
N ARG A 213 15.72 2.42 14.13
CA ARG A 213 15.02 3.41 14.96
C ARG A 213 14.96 2.93 16.40
N LYS A 214 15.53 3.69 17.34
CA LYS A 214 15.37 3.44 18.78
C LYS A 214 13.92 3.70 19.20
N ILE A 215 13.27 2.71 19.81
CA ILE A 215 11.95 2.85 20.42
C ILE A 215 12.08 3.27 21.88
N ASN A 216 13.01 2.64 22.60
CA ASN A 216 13.37 2.96 23.99
C ASN A 216 14.84 2.57 24.24
N ALA A 217 15.27 2.55 25.51
CA ALA A 217 16.64 2.25 25.88
C ALA A 217 17.13 0.84 25.44
N THR A 218 16.23 -0.13 25.28
CA THR A 218 16.56 -1.54 25.05
C THR A 218 16.05 -2.10 23.73
N THR A 219 15.20 -1.37 23.00
CA THR A 219 14.54 -1.87 21.79
C THR A 219 14.71 -0.92 20.61
N THR A 220 15.03 -1.52 19.46
CA THR A 220 15.09 -0.86 18.15
C THR A 220 14.11 -1.53 17.19
N GLU A 221 13.75 -0.81 16.14
CA GLU A 221 12.90 -1.27 15.04
C GLU A 221 13.55 -0.87 13.72
N LYS A 222 13.53 -1.79 12.74
CA LYS A 222 14.03 -1.50 11.40
C LYS A 222 13.08 -0.57 10.67
N THR A 223 13.63 0.40 9.96
CA THR A 223 12.89 1.32 9.09
C THR A 223 13.78 1.78 7.92
N THR A 224 13.21 2.52 6.98
CA THR A 224 13.96 3.12 5.88
C THR A 224 14.26 4.59 6.20
N ALA A 225 15.52 4.98 6.05
CA ALA A 225 15.96 6.37 6.15
C ALA A 225 16.33 6.94 4.78
N PHE A 226 16.02 8.21 4.57
CA PHE A 226 16.45 8.97 3.41
C PHE A 226 17.69 9.80 3.74
N LYS A 227 18.80 9.50 3.04
CA LYS A 227 20.10 10.17 3.17
C LYS A 227 20.06 11.53 2.48
N LEU A 228 19.99 12.60 3.28
CA LEU A 228 20.01 13.97 2.79
C LEU A 228 21.45 14.40 2.43
N SER A 229 22.42 14.02 3.27
CA SER A 229 23.86 14.19 3.07
C SER A 229 24.61 13.06 3.79
N ASP A 230 25.94 13.02 3.72
CA ASP A 230 26.74 11.96 4.37
C ASP A 230 26.46 11.82 5.87
N ASP A 231 26.29 12.94 6.57
CA ASP A 231 26.04 12.94 8.02
C ASP A 231 24.58 13.18 8.43
N LYS A 232 23.64 13.24 7.47
CA LYS A 232 22.23 13.58 7.76
C LYS A 232 21.26 12.65 7.05
N TRP A 233 20.40 12.04 7.84
CA TRP A 233 19.32 11.17 7.39
C TRP A 233 17.98 11.61 7.98
N ILE A 234 16.91 11.26 7.27
CA ILE A 234 15.53 11.54 7.65
C ILE A 234 14.80 10.22 7.76
N ILE A 235 14.08 10.03 8.86
CA ILE A 235 13.16 8.90 9.07
C ILE A 235 11.75 9.44 9.33
N THR A 236 10.75 8.63 9.03
CA THR A 236 9.36 8.89 9.42
C THR A 236 9.12 8.49 10.88
N ASP A 237 8.04 9.02 11.46
CA ASP A 237 7.58 8.55 12.77
C ASP A 237 7.20 7.06 12.70
N ARG A 238 7.24 6.38 13.84
CA ARG A 238 6.83 4.98 13.95
C ARG A 238 5.40 4.78 13.46
N GLY A 239 5.22 3.85 12.52
CA GLY A 239 3.93 3.55 11.89
C GLY A 239 3.56 4.49 10.72
N PHE A 240 4.52 5.22 10.16
CA PHE A 240 4.37 6.08 8.98
C PHE A 240 5.46 5.83 7.92
N ASP A 241 6.11 4.67 7.98
CA ASP A 241 7.15 4.19 7.06
C ASP A 241 6.57 3.43 5.86
N TYR A 242 5.43 3.91 5.35
CA TYR A 242 4.76 3.34 4.19
C TYR A 242 3.90 4.40 3.49
N ASN A 243 3.61 4.18 2.21
CA ASN A 243 2.73 5.05 1.44
C ASN A 243 1.26 4.65 1.62
N VAL A 244 0.52 5.48 2.37
CA VAL A 244 -0.92 5.28 2.62
C VAL A 244 -1.78 5.28 1.36
N GLY A 245 -1.35 5.91 0.27
CA GLY A 245 -2.08 5.93 -0.99
C GLY A 245 -2.02 4.61 -1.74
N ARG A 246 -0.91 3.88 -1.62
CA ARG A 246 -0.70 2.59 -2.30
C ARG A 246 -1.60 1.47 -1.81
N THR A 247 -2.02 1.53 -0.53
CA THR A 247 -2.82 0.46 0.08
C THR A 247 -4.24 0.34 -0.50
N VAL A 248 -4.73 1.39 -1.17
CA VAL A 248 -6.08 1.43 -1.76
C VAL A 248 -6.10 1.78 -3.25
N TYR A 249 -4.93 2.09 -3.82
CA TYR A 249 -4.82 2.47 -5.23
C TYR A 249 -5.02 1.25 -6.13
N LYS A 250 -6.08 1.31 -6.95
CA LYS A 250 -6.45 0.30 -7.95
C LYS A 250 -7.06 1.02 -9.15
N PRO A 251 -6.26 1.45 -10.14
CA PRO A 251 -6.80 2.09 -11.33
C PRO A 251 -7.64 1.08 -12.12
N ASN A 252 -8.72 1.55 -12.75
CA ASN A 252 -9.47 0.74 -13.68
C ASN A 252 -8.86 0.88 -15.08
N LEU A 253 -7.90 0.00 -15.42
CA LEU A 253 -7.20 0.09 -16.69
C LEU A 253 -8.06 -0.28 -17.91
N SER A 254 -9.23 -0.88 -17.70
CA SER A 254 -10.20 -1.12 -18.78
C SER A 254 -10.78 0.17 -19.38
N LEU A 255 -10.57 1.32 -18.73
CA LEU A 255 -10.99 2.63 -19.25
C LEU A 255 -9.99 3.26 -20.23
N TYR A 256 -8.81 2.64 -20.41
CA TYR A 256 -7.73 3.15 -21.24
C TYR A 256 -7.52 2.27 -22.48
N PRO A 257 -6.98 2.83 -23.58
CA PRO A 257 -6.56 2.02 -24.71
C PRO A 257 -5.57 0.93 -24.28
N GLU A 258 -5.69 -0.28 -24.85
CA GLU A 258 -4.92 -1.45 -24.41
C GLU A 258 -3.41 -1.22 -24.44
N SER A 259 -2.91 -0.51 -25.45
CA SER A 259 -1.48 -0.19 -25.57
C SER A 259 -1.00 0.71 -24.44
N LEU A 260 -1.79 1.70 -24.04
CA LEU A 260 -1.46 2.60 -22.92
C LEU A 260 -1.54 1.85 -21.59
N ALA A 261 -2.59 1.06 -21.40
CA ALA A 261 -2.77 0.22 -20.21
C ALA A 261 -1.60 -0.79 -20.05
N HIS A 262 -1.13 -1.38 -21.16
CA HIS A 262 0.04 -2.25 -21.18
C HIS A 262 1.32 -1.51 -20.80
N GLN A 263 1.55 -0.31 -21.37
CA GLN A 263 2.72 0.51 -20.99
C GLN A 263 2.69 0.89 -19.51
N PHE A 264 1.51 1.18 -18.96
CA PHE A 264 1.36 1.45 -17.53
C PHE A 264 1.81 0.25 -16.69
N ALA A 265 1.38 -0.97 -17.04
CA ALA A 265 1.81 -2.19 -16.36
C ALA A 265 3.31 -2.46 -16.49
N LYS A 266 3.90 -2.22 -17.67
CA LYS A 266 5.36 -2.30 -17.88
C LYS A 266 6.12 -1.34 -16.98
N ARG A 267 5.64 -0.10 -16.83
CA ARG A 267 6.26 0.90 -15.95
C ARG A 267 6.11 0.54 -14.48
N GLU A 268 4.96 0.00 -14.06
CA GLU A 268 4.77 -0.46 -12.69
C GLU A 268 5.74 -1.61 -12.37
N MET A 269 5.71 -2.69 -13.16
CA MET A 269 6.49 -3.91 -12.87
C MET A 269 7.99 -3.78 -13.17
N GLY A 270 8.37 -2.90 -14.09
CA GLY A 270 9.78 -2.61 -14.40
C GLY A 270 10.34 -1.37 -13.69
N GLY A 271 9.56 -0.71 -12.84
CA GLY A 271 9.93 0.54 -12.18
C GLY A 271 10.78 0.35 -10.93
N GLU A 272 11.55 1.39 -10.56
CA GLU A 272 12.42 1.37 -9.38
C GLU A 272 11.62 1.25 -8.07
N CYS A 273 10.39 1.77 -8.00
CA CYS A 273 9.52 1.55 -6.85
C CYS A 273 9.18 0.06 -6.64
N PHE A 274 8.78 -0.69 -7.69
CA PHE A 274 8.49 -2.13 -7.55
C PHE A 274 9.75 -2.91 -7.19
N LYS A 275 10.88 -2.55 -7.81
CA LYS A 275 12.20 -3.14 -7.49
C LYS A 275 12.59 -2.93 -6.04
N PHE A 276 12.34 -1.74 -5.50
CA PHE A 276 12.56 -1.43 -4.09
C PHE A 276 11.72 -2.34 -3.19
N ASP A 277 10.42 -2.46 -3.45
CA ASP A 277 9.54 -3.34 -2.65
C ASP A 277 9.96 -4.81 -2.77
N PHE A 278 10.28 -5.28 -3.98
CA PHE A 278 10.77 -6.64 -4.23
C PHE A 278 11.99 -6.96 -3.37
N LYS A 279 13.00 -6.07 -3.38
CA LYS A 279 14.23 -6.23 -2.60
C LYS A 279 13.97 -6.17 -1.09
N GLN A 280 13.04 -5.33 -0.64
CA GLN A 280 12.64 -5.29 0.76
C GLN A 280 12.03 -6.62 1.20
N PHE A 281 11.06 -7.16 0.45
CA PHE A 281 10.45 -8.45 0.77
C PHE A 281 11.43 -9.62 0.69
N GLU A 282 12.34 -9.63 -0.30
CA GLU A 282 13.40 -10.63 -0.40
C GLU A 282 14.32 -10.60 0.82
N LYS A 283 14.72 -9.40 1.24
CA LYS A 283 15.54 -9.20 2.42
C LYS A 283 14.83 -9.60 3.71
N GLU A 284 13.55 -9.26 3.86
CA GLU A 284 12.72 -9.66 4.99
C GLU A 284 12.52 -11.18 5.06
N PHE A 285 12.46 -11.84 3.90
CA PHE A 285 12.36 -13.29 3.82
C PHE A 285 13.69 -14.02 4.05
N SER A 286 14.83 -13.38 3.75
CA SER A 286 16.18 -13.97 3.80
C SER A 286 16.48 -14.77 5.09
N PRO A 287 16.13 -14.31 6.31
CA PRO A 287 16.37 -15.07 7.54
C PRO A 287 15.62 -16.41 7.64
N TYR A 288 14.57 -16.62 6.85
CA TYR A 288 13.70 -17.79 6.88
C TYR A 288 14.03 -18.83 5.80
N VAL A 289 14.96 -18.52 4.90
CA VAL A 289 15.26 -19.30 3.70
C VAL A 289 15.68 -20.74 4.02
N ASP A 290 16.62 -20.90 4.95
CA ASP A 290 17.18 -22.22 5.24
C ASP A 290 16.15 -23.16 5.84
N ASP A 291 15.29 -22.64 6.71
CA ASP A 291 14.19 -23.43 7.29
C ASP A 291 13.12 -23.73 6.24
N TYR A 292 12.78 -22.76 5.39
CA TYR A 292 11.85 -22.98 4.29
C TYR A 292 12.33 -24.07 3.31
N LYS A 293 13.63 -24.07 2.96
CA LYS A 293 14.22 -25.06 2.05
C LYS A 293 14.20 -26.49 2.59
N LYS A 294 14.22 -26.68 3.92
CA LYS A 294 14.11 -28.01 4.55
C LYS A 294 12.72 -28.63 4.36
N LEU A 295 11.69 -27.81 4.15
CA LEU A 295 10.30 -28.26 3.98
C LEU A 295 10.10 -28.89 2.60
N LYS A 296 9.47 -30.07 2.57
CA LYS A 296 9.22 -30.82 1.33
C LYS A 296 7.74 -30.84 0.96
N GLY A 297 6.83 -30.79 1.94
CA GLY A 297 5.39 -30.80 1.70
C GLY A 297 4.85 -29.43 1.28
N LYS A 298 3.91 -29.41 0.33
CA LYS A 298 3.17 -28.19 -0.04
C LYS A 298 2.44 -27.57 1.16
N ASN A 299 1.78 -28.41 1.96
CA ASN A 299 1.02 -27.95 3.12
C ASN A 299 1.94 -27.43 4.24
N GLU A 300 3.09 -28.07 4.45
CA GLU A 300 4.11 -27.61 5.41
C GLU A 300 4.67 -26.25 5.01
N ARG A 301 5.01 -26.07 3.73
CA ARG A 301 5.47 -24.78 3.19
C ARG A 301 4.41 -23.70 3.32
N GLU A 302 3.14 -24.02 3.07
CA GLU A 302 2.06 -23.06 3.25
C GLU A 302 1.92 -22.65 4.72
N ALA A 303 1.88 -23.62 5.64
CA ALA A 303 1.79 -23.36 7.07
C ALA A 303 2.96 -22.52 7.61
N PHE A 304 4.17 -22.74 7.10
CA PHE A 304 5.35 -21.94 7.42
C PHE A 304 5.26 -20.50 6.90
N LEU A 305 4.79 -20.32 5.66
CA LEU A 305 4.70 -19.01 5.03
C LEU A 305 3.54 -18.16 5.55
N ASN A 306 2.44 -18.76 6.00
CA ASN A 306 1.27 -18.03 6.50
C ASN A 306 1.62 -16.92 7.50
N PRO A 307 2.27 -17.20 8.66
CA PRO A 307 2.58 -16.15 9.64
C PRO A 307 3.58 -15.10 9.12
N ILE A 308 4.48 -15.48 8.21
CA ILE A 308 5.44 -14.57 7.61
C ILE A 308 4.72 -13.58 6.68
N ARG A 309 3.83 -14.09 5.83
CA ARG A 309 3.04 -13.28 4.90
C ARG A 309 2.13 -12.32 5.66
N GLU A 310 1.40 -12.82 6.66
CA GLU A 310 0.54 -11.96 7.49
C GLU A 310 1.34 -10.87 8.19
N ARG A 311 2.57 -11.16 8.66
CA ARG A 311 3.43 -10.17 9.30
C ARG A 311 3.80 -9.00 8.38
N PHE A 312 4.20 -9.29 7.14
CA PHE A 312 4.82 -8.31 6.23
C PHE A 312 3.85 -7.65 5.25
N LYS A 313 2.67 -8.22 5.04
CA LYS A 313 1.67 -7.71 4.11
C LYS A 313 1.21 -6.27 4.46
N MET A 314 1.11 -5.43 3.43
CA MET A 314 0.60 -4.05 3.44
C MET A 314 -0.65 -3.84 2.56
N ASP A 315 -1.12 -4.90 1.89
CA ASP A 315 -2.21 -4.91 0.89
C ASP A 315 -1.92 -4.09 -0.36
N TYR A 316 -0.65 -4.00 -0.74
CA TYR A 316 -0.28 -3.45 -2.04
C TYR A 316 -0.79 -4.33 -3.17
N LYS A 317 -1.31 -3.69 -4.22
CA LYS A 317 -1.71 -4.35 -5.47
C LYS A 317 -0.94 -3.75 -6.63
N PHE A 318 0.04 -4.50 -7.11
CA PHE A 318 0.81 -4.17 -8.29
C PHE A 318 0.03 -4.56 -9.54
N ILE A 319 0.18 -3.78 -10.60
CA ILE A 319 -0.45 -4.06 -11.90
C ILE A 319 0.49 -5.00 -12.65
N ALA A 320 0.24 -6.29 -12.50
CA ALA A 320 1.06 -7.35 -13.08
C ALA A 320 1.06 -7.31 -14.61
N GLY A 321 -0.05 -6.89 -15.21
CA GLY A 321 -0.23 -6.85 -16.65
C GLY A 321 -1.67 -6.53 -17.03
N VAL A 322 -1.90 -6.40 -18.33
CA VAL A 322 -3.23 -6.21 -18.91
C VAL A 322 -3.42 -7.26 -19.99
N LEU A 323 -4.62 -7.86 -20.03
CA LEU A 323 -5.02 -8.81 -21.06
C LEU A 323 -5.53 -8.03 -22.28
N ASN A 324 -5.01 -8.34 -23.47
CA ASN A 324 -5.55 -7.82 -24.73
C ASN A 324 -6.88 -8.52 -25.11
N GLU A 325 -7.58 -7.98 -26.11
CA GLU A 325 -8.86 -8.53 -26.59
C GLU A 325 -8.77 -10.02 -26.97
N ASP A 326 -7.69 -10.46 -27.62
CA ASP A 326 -7.50 -11.86 -27.99
C ASP A 326 -7.42 -12.78 -26.78
N THR A 327 -6.64 -12.37 -25.78
CA THR A 327 -6.45 -13.08 -24.53
C THR A 327 -7.75 -13.14 -23.73
N LYS A 328 -8.47 -12.01 -23.61
CA LYS A 328 -9.77 -11.93 -22.96
C LYS A 328 -10.79 -12.86 -23.59
N ARG A 329 -10.85 -12.91 -24.93
CA ARG A 329 -11.69 -13.85 -25.68
C ARG A 329 -11.34 -15.31 -25.42
N GLN A 330 -10.04 -15.65 -25.40
CA GLN A 330 -9.59 -17.02 -25.14
C GLN A 330 -9.97 -17.53 -23.75
N ILE A 331 -9.85 -16.69 -22.72
CA ILE A 331 -10.17 -17.09 -21.33
C ILE A 331 -11.60 -16.71 -20.90
N LYS A 332 -12.40 -16.14 -21.81
CA LYS A 332 -13.81 -15.76 -21.62
C LYS A 332 -14.03 -14.82 -20.42
N THR A 333 -13.31 -13.70 -20.40
CA THR A 333 -13.46 -12.67 -19.37
C THR A 333 -13.55 -11.28 -20.00
N ASP A 334 -14.31 -10.39 -19.35
CA ASP A 334 -14.37 -8.96 -19.71
C ASP A 334 -13.38 -8.11 -18.89
N LEU A 335 -12.63 -8.76 -17.99
CA LEU A 335 -11.65 -8.10 -17.13
C LEU A 335 -10.32 -7.94 -17.86
N SER A 336 -9.77 -6.73 -17.82
CA SER A 336 -8.50 -6.43 -18.49
C SER A 336 -7.31 -6.50 -17.54
N THR A 337 -7.44 -6.01 -16.30
CA THR A 337 -6.30 -5.87 -15.38
C THR A 337 -6.01 -7.14 -14.60
N VAL A 338 -4.73 -7.53 -14.59
CA VAL A 338 -4.19 -8.59 -13.72
C VAL A 338 -3.43 -7.95 -12.56
N TRP A 339 -3.77 -8.34 -11.34
CA TRP A 339 -3.14 -7.83 -10.12
C TRP A 339 -2.13 -8.82 -9.55
N LEU A 340 -1.03 -8.31 -9.01
CA LEU A 340 -0.13 -9.04 -8.13
C LEU A 340 -0.24 -8.43 -6.73
N SER A 341 -0.70 -9.21 -5.75
CA SER A 341 -0.66 -8.76 -4.35
C SER A 341 0.75 -8.92 -3.78
N ASP A 342 1.11 -8.08 -2.82
CA ASP A 342 2.28 -8.28 -1.96
C ASP A 342 2.30 -9.65 -1.28
N ASP A 343 1.17 -10.16 -0.78
CA ASP A 343 1.05 -11.53 -0.25
C ASP A 343 1.50 -12.59 -1.27
N SER A 344 1.03 -12.47 -2.51
CA SER A 344 1.41 -13.39 -3.58
C SER A 344 2.87 -13.19 -4.00
N LEU A 345 3.39 -11.97 -3.90
CA LEU A 345 4.80 -11.67 -4.17
C LEU A 345 5.71 -12.31 -3.12
N ILE A 346 5.45 -12.11 -1.82
CA ILE A 346 6.20 -12.74 -0.71
C ILE A 346 6.23 -14.26 -0.88
N LYS A 347 5.07 -14.86 -1.18
CA LYS A 347 4.97 -16.30 -1.45
C LYS A 347 5.85 -16.73 -2.62
N GLN A 348 5.86 -15.96 -3.70
CA GLN A 348 6.65 -16.32 -4.86
C GLN A 348 8.14 -16.13 -4.62
N ILE A 349 8.57 -15.04 -3.97
CA ILE A 349 9.96 -14.83 -3.53
C ILE A 349 10.45 -16.07 -2.76
N ALA A 350 9.67 -16.54 -1.80
CA ALA A 350 10.01 -17.77 -1.06
C ALA A 350 10.18 -19.00 -1.97
N ASN A 351 9.26 -19.19 -2.92
CA ASN A 351 9.29 -20.32 -3.85
C ASN A 351 10.38 -20.22 -4.92
N ARG A 352 10.89 -19.02 -5.21
CA ARG A 352 11.90 -18.75 -6.24
C ARG A 352 13.29 -18.55 -5.65
N TYR A 353 13.41 -18.36 -4.34
CA TYR A 353 14.68 -18.07 -3.69
C TYR A 353 15.78 -19.09 -4.03
N GLY A 354 16.91 -18.58 -4.54
CA GLY A 354 18.05 -19.38 -4.97
C GLY A 354 17.88 -20.10 -6.32
N GLN A 355 16.82 -19.78 -7.06
CA GLN A 355 16.73 -20.09 -8.49
C GLN A 355 17.25 -18.89 -9.29
N ASP A 356 17.54 -19.11 -10.56
CA ASP A 356 17.80 -18.05 -11.53
C ASP A 356 16.48 -17.36 -11.92
N PHE A 357 15.87 -16.67 -10.96
CA PHE A 357 14.61 -15.94 -11.12
C PHE A 357 14.53 -14.76 -10.16
N ASP A 358 14.42 -13.54 -10.70
CA ASP A 358 14.52 -12.31 -9.92
C ASP A 358 13.53 -11.21 -10.37
N PHE A 359 13.80 -9.97 -9.95
CA PHE A 359 13.04 -8.79 -10.35
C PHE A 359 12.92 -8.63 -11.88
N ASP A 360 13.98 -8.89 -12.64
CA ASP A 360 13.96 -8.67 -14.10
C ASP A 360 12.96 -9.63 -14.77
N ASP A 361 12.79 -10.84 -14.23
CA ASP A 361 11.76 -11.75 -14.71
C ASP A 361 10.35 -11.25 -14.41
N TYR A 362 10.11 -10.62 -13.25
CA TYR A 362 8.85 -9.93 -12.98
C TYR A 362 8.62 -8.72 -13.88
N ALA A 363 9.66 -7.98 -14.24
CA ALA A 363 9.55 -6.85 -15.17
C ALA A 363 9.06 -7.27 -16.57
N ARG A 364 9.25 -8.54 -16.95
CA ARG A 364 8.76 -9.14 -18.21
C ARG A 364 7.30 -9.60 -18.13
N LEU A 365 6.72 -9.69 -16.93
CA LEU A 365 5.38 -10.23 -16.72
C LEU A 365 4.28 -9.54 -17.55
N PRO A 366 4.27 -8.21 -17.71
CA PRO A 366 3.26 -7.56 -18.54
C PRO A 366 3.25 -8.09 -19.98
N ASP A 367 4.43 -8.35 -20.57
CA ASP A 367 4.52 -8.86 -21.94
C ASP A 367 4.03 -10.31 -22.04
N VAL A 368 4.27 -11.13 -21.01
CA VAL A 368 3.76 -12.51 -20.87
C VAL A 368 2.22 -12.52 -20.88
N LEU A 369 1.59 -11.58 -20.17
CA LEU A 369 0.15 -11.49 -20.04
C LEU A 369 -0.53 -10.82 -21.23
N TYR A 370 0.12 -9.83 -21.84
CA TYR A 370 -0.45 -9.06 -22.94
C TYR A 370 -0.42 -9.81 -24.27
N SER A 371 0.64 -10.57 -24.53
CA SER A 371 0.85 -11.26 -25.81
C SER A 371 1.46 -12.66 -25.59
N PRO A 372 0.74 -13.58 -24.92
CA PRO A 372 1.24 -14.93 -24.71
C PRO A 372 1.40 -15.69 -26.03
N ASP A 373 2.41 -16.56 -26.10
CA ASP A 373 2.59 -17.49 -27.21
C ASP A 373 1.58 -18.64 -27.13
N LYS A 374 1.16 -19.00 -25.91
CA LYS A 374 0.10 -19.99 -25.65
C LYS A 374 -0.62 -19.71 -24.33
N ILE A 375 -1.91 -19.99 -24.31
CA ILE A 375 -2.74 -20.02 -23.09
C ILE A 375 -3.26 -21.45 -22.89
N GLU A 376 -3.18 -21.95 -21.67
CA GLU A 376 -3.72 -23.26 -21.25
C GLU A 376 -4.62 -23.08 -20.02
N GLN A 377 -5.83 -23.65 -20.06
CA GLN A 377 -6.72 -23.67 -18.90
C GLN A 377 -6.27 -24.77 -17.92
N ASP A 378 -5.96 -24.39 -16.68
CA ASP A 378 -5.46 -25.26 -15.60
C ASP A 378 -6.47 -25.35 -14.44
N GLY A 379 -7.68 -25.81 -14.75
CA GLY A 379 -8.81 -25.86 -13.82
C GLY A 379 -9.91 -24.86 -14.20
N LYS A 380 -10.92 -24.70 -13.32
CA LYS A 380 -12.15 -23.97 -13.69
C LYS A 380 -11.90 -22.50 -14.06
N ASN A 381 -11.09 -21.79 -13.26
CA ASN A 381 -10.84 -20.35 -13.40
C ASN A 381 -9.34 -20.00 -13.36
N THR A 382 -8.47 -20.96 -13.64
CA THR A 382 -7.01 -20.77 -13.58
C THR A 382 -6.45 -20.97 -14.98
N PHE A 383 -5.55 -20.09 -15.40
CA PHE A 383 -4.99 -20.09 -16.75
C PHE A 383 -3.48 -19.90 -16.68
N LYS A 384 -2.76 -20.68 -17.49
CA LYS A 384 -1.31 -20.60 -17.68
C LYS A 384 -1.01 -19.89 -18.99
N PHE A 385 -0.11 -18.93 -18.91
CA PHE A 385 0.36 -18.09 -19.99
C PHE A 385 1.82 -18.44 -20.23
N TYR A 386 2.13 -18.88 -21.44
CA TYR A 386 3.49 -19.24 -21.86
C TYR A 386 4.01 -18.15 -22.78
N LYS A 387 5.22 -17.66 -22.53
CA LYS A 387 5.91 -16.73 -23.43
C LYS A 387 7.42 -16.92 -23.40
N GLU A 388 8.04 -16.95 -24.58
CA GLU A 388 9.48 -16.79 -24.73
C GLU A 388 9.77 -15.30 -25.01
N VAL A 389 10.53 -14.67 -24.11
CA VAL A 389 10.88 -13.25 -24.19
C VAL A 389 12.27 -13.06 -23.62
N ASP A 390 13.13 -12.32 -24.31
CA ASP A 390 14.54 -12.10 -23.95
C ASP A 390 15.31 -13.39 -23.62
N SER A 391 15.09 -14.45 -24.42
CA SER A 391 15.66 -15.78 -24.20
C SER A 391 15.25 -16.48 -22.89
N ARG A 392 14.26 -15.93 -22.16
CA ARG A 392 13.63 -16.56 -21.00
C ARG A 392 12.31 -17.20 -21.44
N ARG A 393 12.08 -18.45 -21.03
CA ARG A 393 10.78 -19.12 -21.17
C ARG A 393 10.01 -18.97 -19.88
N LEU A 394 8.96 -18.16 -19.88
CA LEU A 394 8.20 -17.82 -18.70
C LEU A 394 6.82 -18.49 -18.72
N ILE A 395 6.38 -18.89 -17.53
CA ILE A 395 5.01 -19.31 -17.26
C ILE A 395 4.42 -18.38 -16.20
N ALA A 396 3.40 -17.63 -16.57
CA ALA A 396 2.56 -16.88 -15.65
C ALA A 396 1.24 -17.63 -15.43
N VAL A 397 0.79 -17.73 -14.18
CA VAL A 397 -0.45 -18.41 -13.80
C VAL A 397 -1.38 -17.39 -13.16
N ILE A 398 -2.52 -17.15 -13.80
CA ILE A 398 -3.54 -16.25 -13.29
C ILE A 398 -4.77 -17.02 -12.82
N LYS A 399 -5.51 -16.41 -11.90
CA LYS A 399 -6.81 -16.91 -11.44
C LYS A 399 -7.87 -15.82 -11.56
N VAL A 400 -8.98 -16.13 -12.22
CA VAL A 400 -10.14 -15.26 -12.36
C VAL A 400 -11.09 -15.50 -11.18
N LEU A 401 -11.31 -14.47 -10.37
CA LEU A 401 -12.17 -14.52 -9.20
C LEU A 401 -13.55 -13.97 -9.53
N ASN A 402 -14.46 -14.86 -9.94
CA ASN A 402 -15.82 -14.51 -10.37
C ASN A 402 -16.64 -13.78 -9.29
N GLY A 403 -16.33 -13.96 -8.00
CA GLY A 403 -17.04 -13.28 -6.91
C GLY A 403 -16.61 -11.83 -6.70
N SER A 404 -15.37 -11.48 -7.03
CA SER A 404 -14.83 -10.11 -6.88
C SER A 404 -14.62 -9.37 -8.19
N ASN A 405 -14.88 -10.03 -9.34
CA ASN A 405 -14.59 -9.49 -10.67
C ASN A 405 -13.14 -8.99 -10.79
N GLU A 406 -12.20 -9.76 -10.26
CA GLU A 406 -10.76 -9.46 -10.30
C GLU A 406 -9.97 -10.64 -10.86
N ILE A 407 -8.83 -10.36 -11.52
CA ILE A 407 -7.85 -11.35 -11.93
C ILE A 407 -6.58 -11.16 -11.10
N TYR A 408 -6.06 -12.24 -10.54
CA TYR A 408 -4.79 -12.21 -9.81
C TYR A 408 -3.75 -13.13 -10.44
N LEU A 409 -2.51 -12.65 -10.50
CA LEU A 409 -1.34 -13.49 -10.66
C LEU A 409 -1.17 -14.34 -9.40
N THR A 410 -1.10 -15.65 -9.59
CA THR A 410 -0.88 -16.62 -8.51
C THR A 410 0.56 -17.16 -8.50
N SER A 411 1.23 -17.16 -9.65
CA SER A 411 2.61 -17.60 -9.78
C SER A 411 3.21 -17.11 -11.10
N GLN A 412 4.50 -16.79 -11.07
CA GLN A 412 5.36 -16.68 -12.23
C GLN A 412 6.66 -17.47 -11.97
N HIS A 413 7.18 -18.11 -13.02
CA HIS A 413 8.40 -18.91 -12.94
C HIS A 413 8.95 -19.21 -14.34
N LEU A 414 10.21 -19.63 -14.41
CA LEU A 414 10.77 -20.22 -15.61
C LEU A 414 10.09 -21.56 -15.94
N ALA A 415 9.82 -21.77 -17.22
CA ALA A 415 9.41 -23.06 -17.74
C ALA A 415 10.61 -24.01 -17.80
N SER A 416 10.48 -25.20 -17.21
CA SER A 416 11.41 -26.29 -17.54
C SER A 416 11.24 -26.72 -19.00
N ASP A 417 12.29 -27.29 -19.61
CA ASP A 417 12.23 -27.85 -20.95
C ASP A 417 11.09 -28.85 -21.14
N ARG A 418 10.82 -29.65 -20.09
CA ARG A 418 9.70 -30.60 -20.08
C ARG A 418 8.35 -29.89 -20.15
N GLN A 419 8.15 -28.84 -19.35
CA GLN A 419 6.90 -28.07 -19.36
C GLN A 419 6.72 -27.39 -20.72
N TRP A 420 7.76 -26.73 -21.24
CA TRP A 420 7.71 -26.04 -22.52
C TRP A 420 7.37 -26.97 -23.67
N ARG A 421 8.11 -28.09 -23.82
CA ARG A 421 7.82 -29.09 -24.86
C ARG A 421 6.43 -29.70 -24.71
N LYS A 422 5.94 -29.91 -23.49
CA LYS A 422 4.58 -30.43 -23.29
C LYS A 422 3.54 -29.41 -23.75
N ALA A 423 3.75 -28.14 -23.48
CA ALA A 423 2.83 -27.07 -23.85
C ALA A 423 2.78 -26.84 -25.36
N PHE A 424 3.88 -26.98 -26.11
CA PHE A 424 3.92 -26.69 -27.56
C PHE A 424 3.95 -27.93 -28.46
N LYS A 425 3.63 -29.10 -27.91
CA LYS A 425 3.19 -30.27 -28.69
C LYS A 425 1.73 -30.08 -29.09
#